data_AF-A0A1S3QRT1-F1
#
_entry.id   AF-A0A1S3QRT1-F1
#
_cell.length_a   1.000
_cell.length_b   1.000
_cell.length_c   1.000
_cell.angle_alpha   90.00
_cell.angle_beta   90.00
_cell.angle_gamma   90.00
#
_symmetry.space_group_name_H-M   'P 1'
#
loop_
_entity.id
_entity.type
_entity.pdbx_description
1 polymer ?
#
loop_
_entity_poly.entity_id
_entity_poly.type
_entity_poly.pdbx_seq_one_letter_code
_entity_poly.pdbx_strand_id
1 'polypeptide(L)'
;MLSCLGGKTCDPDSGNTEPECGSTFAYTYFVSFIFFCSFLMLNLFVAVIMDNFEYLTRDSSILGPHHLDEYVRIWAEYDPAACGRIHYKDMYSLLRVISPPLGLGKKCPHRVACKVWTKL
;
A
#
# COMPACT_ATOMS: atom_id res chain seq x y z
N MET A 1 -22.31 -13.94 27.40
CA MET A 1 -21.80 -15.23 27.91
C MET A 1 -22.72 -15.84 28.96
N LEU A 2 -22.93 -15.16 30.10
CA LEU A 2 -23.76 -15.69 31.22
C LEU A 2 -25.24 -15.94 30.87
N SER A 3 -25.77 -15.25 29.86
CA SER A 3 -27.17 -15.41 29.43
C SER A 3 -27.44 -16.68 28.63
N CYS A 4 -26.41 -17.38 28.16
CA CYS A 4 -26.53 -18.60 27.34
C CYS A 4 -26.21 -19.89 28.13
N LEU A 5 -26.02 -19.77 29.44
CA LEU A 5 -25.77 -20.89 30.35
C LEU A 5 -27.03 -21.73 30.54
N GLY A 6 -26.87 -22.99 30.97
CA GLY A 6 -27.99 -23.88 31.25
C GLY A 6 -28.95 -23.33 32.31
N GLY A 7 -30.18 -23.82 32.29
CA GLY A 7 -31.25 -23.41 33.21
C GLY A 7 -31.90 -22.06 32.89
N LYS A 8 -31.81 -21.59 31.64
CA LYS A 8 -32.52 -20.39 31.18
C LYS A 8 -33.89 -20.77 30.62
N THR A 9 -34.84 -19.84 30.73
CA THR A 9 -36.20 -20.02 30.21
C THR A 9 -36.18 -20.19 28.71
N CYS A 10 -36.71 -21.31 28.23
CA CYS A 10 -36.92 -21.54 26.80
C CYS A 10 -38.02 -20.63 26.24
N ASP A 11 -37.91 -20.32 24.95
CA ASP A 11 -38.98 -19.66 24.22
C ASP A 11 -40.20 -20.61 24.11
N PRO A 12 -41.43 -20.12 24.35
CA PRO A 12 -42.63 -20.96 24.33
C PRO A 12 -42.94 -21.60 22.97
N ASP A 13 -42.44 -21.04 21.86
CA ASP A 13 -42.61 -21.60 20.51
C ASP A 13 -41.53 -22.64 20.15
N SER A 14 -40.55 -22.87 21.04
CA SER A 14 -39.41 -23.76 20.75
C SER A 14 -39.76 -25.25 20.69
N GLY A 15 -40.97 -25.66 21.08
CA GLY A 15 -41.42 -27.05 21.04
C GLY A 15 -40.59 -28.02 21.90
N ASN A 16 -39.69 -27.51 22.74
CA ASN A 16 -38.81 -28.31 23.59
C ASN A 16 -39.59 -28.91 24.77
N THR A 17 -39.36 -30.20 25.03
CA THR A 17 -39.97 -30.93 26.14
C THR A 17 -39.30 -30.65 27.48
N GLU A 18 -38.08 -30.11 27.49
CA GLU A 18 -37.34 -29.80 28.72
C GLU A 18 -37.26 -28.28 28.94
N PRO A 19 -37.53 -27.77 30.16
CA PRO A 19 -37.58 -26.34 30.46
C PRO A 19 -36.20 -25.68 30.60
N GLU A 20 -35.12 -26.42 30.39
CA GLU A 20 -33.75 -25.91 30.50
C GLU A 20 -33.18 -25.58 29.12
N CYS A 21 -33.16 -24.28 28.77
CA CYS A 21 -32.43 -23.78 27.62
C CYS A 21 -31.05 -23.25 28.02
N GLY A 22 -30.10 -23.41 27.10
CA GLY A 22 -28.71 -23.00 27.30
C GLY A 22 -27.78 -24.15 27.66
N SER A 23 -26.49 -23.99 27.40
CA SER A 23 -25.48 -25.03 27.62
C SER A 23 -24.21 -24.42 28.18
N THR A 24 -23.56 -25.15 29.10
CA THR A 24 -22.22 -24.81 29.60
C THR A 24 -21.17 -24.77 28.48
N PHE A 25 -21.45 -25.40 27.33
CA PHE A 25 -20.65 -25.30 26.11
C PHE A 25 -20.56 -23.85 25.55
N ALA A 26 -21.48 -22.97 25.94
CA ALA A 26 -21.40 -21.55 25.61
C ALA A 26 -20.09 -20.92 26.09
N TYR A 27 -19.50 -21.38 27.20
CA TYR A 27 -18.20 -20.87 27.66
C TYR A 27 -17.11 -21.08 26.61
N THR A 28 -16.97 -22.31 26.12
CA THR A 28 -15.96 -22.67 25.12
C THR A 28 -16.19 -21.95 23.79
N TYR A 29 -17.45 -21.79 23.37
CA TYR A 29 -17.81 -21.02 22.18
C TYR A 29 -17.37 -19.55 22.28
N PHE A 30 -17.75 -18.84 23.35
CA PHE A 30 -17.42 -17.42 23.48
C PHE A 30 -15.91 -17.19 23.69
N VAL A 31 -15.21 -18.06 24.43
CA VAL A 31 -13.75 -17.93 24.63
C VAL A 31 -12.98 -18.14 23.32
N SER A 32 -13.30 -19.20 22.57
CA SER A 32 -12.66 -19.47 21.28
C SER A 32 -12.97 -18.37 20.26
N PHE A 33 -14.22 -17.88 20.24
CA PHE A 33 -14.62 -16.78 19.37
C PHE A 33 -13.87 -15.48 19.67
N ILE A 34 -13.75 -15.08 20.95
CA ILE A 34 -13.02 -13.87 21.34
C ILE A 34 -11.54 -13.98 20.98
N PHE A 35 -10.92 -15.14 21.21
CA PHE A 35 -9.53 -15.38 20.84
C PHE A 35 -9.32 -15.26 19.33
N PHE A 36 -10.16 -15.93 18.54
CA PHE A 36 -10.08 -15.90 17.08
C PHE A 36 -10.34 -14.49 16.52
N CYS A 37 -11.36 -13.80 17.03
CA CYS A 37 -11.69 -12.43 16.62
C CYS A 37 -10.54 -11.46 16.93
N SER A 38 -9.93 -11.57 18.11
CA SER A 38 -8.79 -10.72 18.49
C SER A 38 -7.56 -11.00 17.61
N PHE A 39 -7.30 -12.27 17.29
CA PHE A 39 -6.24 -12.66 16.36
C PHE A 39 -6.50 -12.07 14.96
N LEU A 40 -7.70 -12.20 14.43
CA LEU A 40 -8.05 -11.62 13.11
C LEU A 40 -7.92 -10.09 13.12
N MET A 41 -8.45 -9.41 14.14
CA MET A 41 -8.37 -7.95 14.26
C MET A 41 -6.91 -7.45 14.35
N LEU A 42 -6.05 -8.14 15.10
CA LEU A 42 -4.64 -7.81 15.20
C LEU A 42 -3.91 -8.04 13.87
N ASN A 43 -4.14 -9.19 13.22
CA ASN A 43 -3.51 -9.48 11.94
C ASN A 43 -3.97 -8.53 10.82
N LEU A 44 -5.25 -8.16 10.81
CA LEU A 44 -5.76 -7.14 9.89
C LEU A 44 -5.12 -5.78 10.17
N PHE A 45 -4.98 -5.40 11.44
CA PHE A 45 -4.31 -4.16 11.82
C PHE A 45 -2.84 -4.13 11.39
N VAL A 46 -2.10 -5.23 11.60
CA VAL A 46 -0.71 -5.36 11.14
C VAL A 46 -0.63 -5.27 9.62
N ALA A 47 -1.52 -5.93 8.87
CA ALA A 47 -1.56 -5.85 7.41
C ALA A 47 -1.79 -4.40 6.93
N VAL A 48 -2.80 -3.72 7.49
CA VAL A 48 -3.09 -2.32 7.17
C VAL A 48 -1.91 -1.41 7.53
N ILE A 49 -1.26 -1.65 8.67
CA ILE A 49 -0.09 -0.88 9.08
C ILE A 49 1.09 -1.14 8.15
N MET A 50 1.33 -2.38 7.72
CA MET A 50 2.40 -2.70 6.77
C MET A 50 2.15 -2.02 5.43
N ASP A 51 0.91 -1.98 4.95
CA ASP A 51 0.54 -1.23 3.74
C ASP A 51 0.75 0.28 3.92
N ASN A 52 0.48 0.81 5.12
CA ASN A 52 0.75 2.21 5.46
C ASN A 52 2.25 2.51 5.61
N PHE A 53 3.04 1.58 6.14
CA PHE A 53 4.50 1.74 6.22
C PHE A 53 5.15 1.59 4.85
N GLU A 54 4.68 0.68 3.99
CA GLU A 54 5.13 0.59 2.61
C GLU A 54 4.78 1.86 1.83
N TYR A 55 3.61 2.46 2.11
CA TYR A 55 3.25 3.78 1.59
C TYR A 55 4.20 4.87 2.08
N LEU A 56 4.51 4.93 3.39
CA LEU A 56 5.40 5.94 3.98
C LEU A 56 6.90 5.72 3.67
N THR A 57 7.33 4.48 3.41
CA THR A 57 8.70 4.14 2.98
C THR A 57 8.87 4.17 1.46
N ARG A 58 7.80 4.28 0.67
CA ARG A 58 7.89 4.60 -0.77
C ARG A 58 8.36 6.03 -1.02
N ASP A 59 8.12 6.95 -0.10
CA ASP A 59 8.66 8.31 -0.15
C ASP A 59 10.18 8.38 0.06
N SER A 60 10.80 7.31 0.60
CA SER A 60 12.26 7.17 0.69
C SER A 60 12.88 6.32 -0.42
N SER A 61 12.06 5.75 -1.32
CA SER A 61 12.58 5.28 -2.60
C SER A 61 12.99 6.51 -3.41
N ILE A 62 14.26 6.57 -3.78
CA ILE A 62 14.94 7.71 -4.40
C ILE A 62 14.23 8.25 -5.67
N LEU A 63 13.25 7.53 -6.22
CA LEU A 63 12.48 7.87 -7.40
C LEU A 63 10.97 7.66 -7.19
N GLY A 64 10.31 8.59 -6.50
CA GLY A 64 8.85 8.58 -6.32
C GLY A 64 8.06 8.90 -7.60
N PRO A 65 6.75 8.60 -7.64
CA PRO A 65 5.88 8.85 -8.80
C PRO A 65 5.88 10.32 -9.25
N HIS A 66 6.03 11.26 -8.30
CA HIS A 66 6.11 12.68 -8.60
C HIS A 66 7.33 13.07 -9.48
N HIS A 67 8.46 12.37 -9.37
CA HIS A 67 9.63 12.63 -10.23
C HIS A 67 9.41 12.11 -11.66
N LEU A 68 8.67 11.00 -11.79
CA LEU A 68 8.27 10.44 -13.09
C LEU A 68 7.25 11.32 -13.79
N ASP A 69 6.28 11.89 -13.05
CA ASP A 69 5.32 12.83 -13.60
C ASP A 69 5.99 14.09 -14.16
N GLU A 70 7.00 14.61 -13.46
CA GLU A 70 7.80 15.73 -13.97
C GLU A 70 8.58 15.36 -15.24
N TYR A 71 9.17 14.17 -15.28
CA TYR A 71 9.85 13.64 -16.48
C TYR A 71 8.89 13.53 -17.66
N VAL A 72 7.72 12.91 -17.47
CA VAL A 72 6.72 12.71 -18.54
C VAL A 72 6.21 14.05 -19.05
N ARG A 73 5.96 15.01 -18.16
CA ARG A 73 5.53 16.36 -18.54
C ARG A 73 6.57 17.06 -19.42
N ILE A 74 7.84 17.00 -19.06
CA ILE A 74 8.92 17.60 -19.86
C ILE A 74 9.10 16.81 -21.16
N TRP A 75 9.07 15.48 -21.12
CA TRP A 75 9.19 14.63 -22.31
C TRP A 75 8.11 14.93 -23.36
N ALA A 76 6.87 15.17 -22.92
CA ALA A 76 5.76 15.53 -23.80
C ALA A 76 5.99 16.82 -24.60
N GLU A 77 6.81 17.76 -24.09
CA GLU A 77 7.19 18.96 -24.84
C GLU A 77 8.16 18.65 -26.00
N TYR A 78 8.98 17.60 -25.88
CA TYR A 78 9.98 17.23 -26.89
C TYR A 78 9.48 16.15 -27.87
N ASP A 79 8.53 15.31 -27.47
CA ASP A 79 7.90 14.29 -28.33
C ASP A 79 6.37 14.44 -28.37
N PRO A 80 5.85 15.47 -29.07
CA PRO A 80 4.40 15.72 -29.17
C PRO A 80 3.66 14.65 -29.98
N ALA A 81 4.37 13.87 -30.80
CA ALA A 81 3.80 12.81 -31.61
C ALA A 81 3.78 11.44 -30.89
N ALA A 82 4.28 11.37 -29.65
CA ALA A 82 4.40 10.15 -28.85
C ALA A 82 5.11 9.00 -29.61
N CYS A 83 6.12 9.35 -30.40
CA CYS A 83 6.93 8.39 -31.16
C CYS A 83 7.84 7.54 -30.25
N GLY A 84 8.01 7.94 -28.99
CA GLY A 84 8.87 7.29 -28.00
C GLY A 84 10.36 7.50 -28.27
N ARG A 85 10.72 8.46 -29.14
CA ARG A 85 12.09 8.70 -29.59
C ARG A 85 12.37 10.19 -29.67
N ILE A 86 13.53 10.60 -29.17
CA ILE A 86 14.03 11.96 -29.24
C ILE A 86 15.33 12.01 -30.03
N HIS A 87 15.56 13.11 -30.75
CA HIS A 87 16.81 13.30 -31.47
C HIS A 87 17.97 13.55 -30.48
N TYR A 88 19.17 13.04 -30.79
CA TYR A 88 20.32 13.04 -29.87
C TYR A 88 20.76 14.43 -29.39
N LYS A 89 20.48 15.48 -30.17
CA LYS A 89 20.78 16.88 -29.81
C LYS A 89 19.86 17.39 -28.69
N ASP A 90 18.59 17.00 -28.72
CA ASP A 90 17.56 17.47 -27.79
C ASP A 90 17.60 16.68 -26.47
N MET A 91 18.13 15.46 -26.55
CA MET A 91 18.42 14.60 -25.40
C MET A 91 19.31 15.29 -24.34
N TYR A 92 20.32 16.06 -24.79
CA TYR A 92 21.19 16.81 -23.87
C TYR A 92 20.48 17.98 -23.18
N SER A 93 19.63 18.68 -23.93
CA SER A 93 18.80 19.78 -23.42
C SER A 93 17.79 19.28 -22.40
N LEU A 94 17.14 18.14 -22.67
CA LEU A 94 16.17 17.51 -21.77
C LEU A 94 16.80 17.14 -20.42
N LEU A 95 17.96 16.48 -20.39
CA LEU A 95 18.63 16.10 -19.13
C LEU A 95 19.12 17.29 -18.29
N ARG A 96 19.32 18.47 -18.88
CA ARG A 96 19.67 19.69 -18.13
C ARG A 96 18.47 20.34 -17.44
N VAL A 97 17.28 20.16 -18.02
CA VAL A 97 16.03 20.71 -17.47
C VAL A 97 15.56 19.87 -16.28
N ILE A 98 15.73 18.55 -16.36
CA ILE A 98 15.35 17.61 -15.30
C ILE A 98 16.36 17.67 -14.15
N SER A 99 15.85 17.79 -12.92
CA SER A 99 16.68 17.82 -11.71
C SER A 99 17.17 16.41 -11.33
N PRO A 100 18.29 16.27 -10.59
CA PRO A 100 18.68 14.99 -9.99
C PRO A 100 17.52 14.45 -9.14
N PRO A 101 17.17 13.15 -9.18
CA PRO A 101 17.99 11.98 -9.58
C PRO A 101 17.82 11.45 -11.02
N LEU A 102 16.80 11.89 -11.78
CA LEU A 102 16.59 11.46 -13.18
C LEU A 102 17.40 12.27 -14.20
N GLY A 103 17.65 13.53 -13.89
CA GLY A 103 18.41 14.44 -14.74
C GLY A 103 19.73 14.87 -14.11
N LEU A 104 20.40 15.78 -14.81
CA LEU A 104 21.72 16.29 -14.43
C LEU A 104 21.62 17.66 -13.72
N GLY A 105 20.48 18.36 -13.89
CA GLY A 105 20.24 19.71 -13.38
C GLY A 105 20.99 20.82 -14.14
N LYS A 106 20.52 22.06 -13.97
CA LYS A 106 20.95 23.24 -14.75
C LYS A 106 22.42 23.63 -14.57
N LYS A 107 23.09 23.17 -13.51
CA LYS A 107 24.50 23.50 -13.18
C LYS A 107 25.49 22.37 -13.49
N CYS A 108 25.08 21.32 -14.20
CA CYS A 108 25.94 20.15 -14.37
C CYS A 108 27.16 20.41 -15.29
N PRO A 109 28.40 20.09 -14.87
CA PRO A 109 29.58 20.20 -15.71
C PRO A 109 29.50 19.25 -16.90
N HIS A 110 29.96 19.69 -18.07
CA HIS A 110 29.96 18.89 -19.32
C HIS A 110 30.67 17.53 -19.16
N ARG A 111 31.68 17.47 -18.30
CA ARG A 111 32.45 16.25 -18.00
C ARG A 111 31.65 15.22 -17.18
N VAL A 112 30.81 15.67 -16.25
CA VAL A 112 29.95 14.79 -15.44
C VAL A 112 28.83 14.23 -16.30
N ALA A 113 28.20 15.08 -17.11
CA ALA A 113 27.20 14.68 -18.09
C ALA A 113 27.75 13.59 -19.03
N CYS A 114 28.87 13.86 -19.70
CA CYS A 114 29.47 12.93 -20.66
C CYS A 114 29.88 11.60 -20.00
N LYS A 115 30.39 11.64 -18.76
CA LYS A 115 30.75 10.42 -18.01
C LYS A 115 29.53 9.56 -17.66
N VAL A 116 28.39 10.18 -17.34
CA VAL A 116 27.12 9.47 -17.11
C VAL A 116 26.62 8.87 -18.41
N TRP A 117 26.64 9.62 -19.51
CA TRP A 117 26.26 9.15 -20.85
C TRP A 117 27.09 7.96 -21.35
N THR A 118 28.40 7.94 -21.09
CA THR A 118 29.28 6.83 -21.50
C THR A 118 29.13 5.59 -20.61
N LYS A 119 28.42 5.69 -19.49
CA LYS A 119 28.24 4.61 -18.51
C LYS A 119 26.84 3.99 -18.52
N LEU A 120 25.87 4.65 -19.14
CA LEU A 120 24.55 4.11 -19.48
C LEU A 120 24.65 3.32 -20.79
#